data_AF-A0AAC9YQX9-F1
#
_entry.id   AF-A0AAC9YQX9-F1
#
_cell.length_a   1.000
_cell.length_b   1.000
_cell.length_c   1.000
_cell.angle_alpha   90.00
_cell.angle_beta   90.00
_cell.angle_gamma   90.00
#
_symmetry.space_group_name_H-M   'P 1'
#
loop_
_entity.id
_entity.type
_entity.pdbx_description
1 polymer ?
#
loop_
_entity_poly.entity_id
_entity_poly.type
_entity_poly.pdbx_seq_one_letter_code
_entity_poly.pdbx_strand_id
1 'polypeptide(L)'
;MSVSVWLPRVAHTQLVEAADAEGVSLAVLARRAAASAMATDDGRLGMPAPSGEAVDALRTAGYALNQILPAWTATATRAQDTALTARTAAVMDRITHAASGIRLLPRASPTLGAAGQPSDPGRWRLVRVTTDAHTAQWWAQAGTAAGFRSSANWVRDALAGAHGLAVARPPTPATIAARAVSGRVLGLLAQSEAVADERPAASGVDLRRRIDAAAVAIWAGLESLLAYGGDPKARR
;
A
#
# COMPACT_ATOMS: atom_id res chain seq x y z
N MET A 1 -2.02 -33.06 -2.41
CA MET A 1 -2.26 -32.04 -1.37
C MET A 1 -3.59 -31.33 -1.64
N SER A 2 -4.25 -30.78 -0.62
CA SER A 2 -5.48 -30.00 -0.79
C SER A 2 -5.35 -28.65 -0.09
N VAL A 3 -5.70 -27.57 -0.79
CA VAL A 3 -5.79 -26.22 -0.22
C VAL A 3 -7.27 -25.87 -0.05
N SER A 4 -7.65 -25.48 1.17
CA SER A 4 -9.04 -25.16 1.53
C SER A 4 -9.25 -23.64 1.49
N VAL A 5 -9.86 -23.14 0.42
CA VAL A 5 -10.05 -21.70 0.20
C VAL A 5 -11.46 -21.30 0.61
N TRP A 6 -11.59 -20.47 1.65
CA TRP A 6 -12.87 -19.97 2.13
C TRP A 6 -13.20 -18.61 1.51
N LEU A 7 -14.36 -18.50 0.87
CA LEU A 7 -14.86 -17.29 0.23
C LEU A 7 -16.18 -16.83 0.84
N PRO A 8 -16.45 -15.51 0.90
CA PRO A 8 -17.79 -15.01 1.14
C PRO A 8 -18.76 -15.54 0.05
N ARG A 9 -20.01 -15.80 0.42
CA ARG A 9 -21.02 -16.40 -0.46
C ARG A 9 -21.19 -15.64 -1.77
N VAL A 10 -21.20 -14.31 -1.71
CA VAL A 10 -21.32 -13.45 -2.91
C VAL A 10 -20.15 -13.68 -3.87
N ALA A 11 -18.92 -13.64 -3.37
CA ALA A 11 -17.72 -13.92 -4.16
C ALA A 11 -17.70 -15.36 -4.70
N HIS A 12 -18.19 -16.33 -3.91
CA HIS A 12 -18.34 -17.70 -4.37
C HIS A 12 -19.37 -17.83 -5.51
N THR A 13 -20.53 -17.20 -5.40
CA THR A 13 -21.55 -17.21 -6.47
C THR A 13 -21.01 -16.59 -7.75
N GLN A 14 -20.32 -15.45 -7.67
CA GLN A 14 -19.65 -14.83 -8.82
C GLN A 14 -18.63 -15.77 -9.49
N LEU A 15 -17.85 -16.50 -8.69
CA LEU A 15 -16.91 -17.48 -9.25
C LEU A 15 -17.61 -18.68 -9.89
N VAL A 16 -18.76 -19.11 -9.38
CA VAL A 16 -19.55 -20.19 -10.00
C VAL A 16 -20.02 -19.74 -11.36
N GLU A 17 -20.59 -18.54 -11.47
CA GLU A 17 -21.02 -17.96 -12.75
C GLU A 17 -19.84 -17.85 -13.75
N ALA A 18 -18.67 -17.40 -13.29
CA ALA A 18 -17.47 -17.36 -14.12
C ALA A 18 -17.00 -18.76 -14.56
N ALA A 19 -17.05 -19.74 -13.66
CA ALA A 19 -16.66 -21.12 -13.95
C ALA A 19 -17.61 -21.78 -14.96
N ASP A 20 -18.91 -21.56 -14.80
CA ASP A 20 -19.95 -22.06 -15.70
C ASP A 20 -19.81 -21.43 -17.09
N ALA A 21 -19.52 -20.12 -17.17
CA ALA A 21 -19.27 -19.42 -18.43
C ALA A 21 -18.02 -19.94 -19.16
N GLU A 22 -16.99 -20.38 -18.43
CA GLU A 22 -15.77 -20.97 -18.99
C GLU A 22 -15.85 -22.51 -19.18
N GLY A 23 -16.91 -23.16 -18.72
CA GLY A 23 -17.04 -24.62 -18.75
C GLY A 23 -15.99 -25.35 -17.88
N VAL A 24 -15.55 -24.74 -16.79
CA VAL A 24 -14.51 -25.29 -15.88
C VAL A 24 -14.99 -25.37 -14.43
N SER A 25 -14.23 -26.04 -13.56
CA SER A 25 -14.54 -26.06 -12.13
C SER A 25 -13.88 -24.90 -11.37
N LEU A 26 -14.42 -24.55 -10.20
CA LEU A 26 -13.83 -23.56 -9.29
C LEU A 26 -12.36 -23.87 -8.93
N ALA A 27 -12.00 -25.16 -8.84
CA ALA A 27 -10.63 -25.58 -8.58
C ALA A 27 -9.68 -25.25 -9.75
N VAL A 28 -10.18 -25.29 -10.99
CA VAL A 28 -9.42 -24.87 -12.17
C VAL A 28 -9.21 -23.36 -12.15
N LEU A 29 -10.25 -22.57 -11.86
CA LEU A 29 -10.12 -21.11 -11.71
C LEU A 29 -9.11 -20.75 -10.62
N ALA A 30 -9.16 -21.41 -9.46
CA ALA A 30 -8.22 -21.17 -8.37
C ALA A 30 -6.77 -21.46 -8.75
N ARG A 31 -6.51 -22.56 -9.49
CA ARG A 31 -5.16 -22.86 -10.00
C ARG A 31 -4.69 -21.84 -11.02
N ARG A 32 -5.56 -21.41 -11.95
CA ARG A 32 -5.24 -20.38 -12.95
C ARG A 32 -4.92 -19.05 -12.28
N ALA A 33 -5.75 -18.62 -11.32
CA ALA A 33 -5.51 -17.40 -10.56
C ALA A 33 -4.19 -17.47 -9.78
N ALA A 34 -3.89 -18.60 -9.13
CA ALA A 34 -2.62 -18.78 -8.43
C ALA A 34 -1.41 -18.74 -9.37
N ALA A 35 -1.50 -19.38 -10.55
CA ALA A 35 -0.45 -19.35 -11.57
C ALA A 35 -0.23 -17.92 -12.10
N SER A 36 -1.31 -17.19 -12.39
CA SER A 36 -1.23 -15.79 -12.80
C SER A 36 -0.65 -14.90 -11.70
N ALA A 37 -0.94 -15.17 -10.42
CA ALA A 37 -0.34 -14.44 -9.30
C ALA A 37 1.15 -14.71 -9.18
N MET A 38 1.61 -15.94 -9.39
CA MET A 38 3.04 -16.24 -9.41
C MET A 38 3.80 -15.53 -10.54
N ALA A 39 3.11 -15.16 -11.62
CA ALA A 39 3.72 -14.40 -12.73
C ALA A 39 3.84 -12.90 -12.46
N THR A 40 3.34 -12.41 -11.32
CA THR A 40 3.50 -11.00 -10.90
C THR A 40 4.70 -10.82 -9.98
N ASP A 41 5.37 -9.68 -10.07
CA ASP A 41 6.58 -9.38 -9.29
C ASP A 41 6.37 -9.47 -7.77
N ASP A 42 5.17 -9.09 -7.28
CA ASP A 42 4.83 -9.10 -5.86
C ASP A 42 3.98 -10.30 -5.44
N GLY A 43 3.73 -11.24 -6.36
CA GLY A 43 2.88 -12.41 -6.11
C GLY A 43 1.40 -12.08 -5.93
N ARG A 44 0.92 -10.88 -6.30
CA ARG A 44 -0.46 -10.43 -6.09
C ARG A 44 -1.10 -9.86 -7.35
N LEU A 45 -2.11 -10.57 -7.86
CA LEU A 45 -2.90 -10.10 -8.99
C LEU A 45 -3.75 -8.89 -8.64
N GLY A 46 -3.76 -7.89 -9.52
CA GLY A 46 -4.78 -6.85 -9.48
C GLY A 46 -4.76 -5.99 -8.22
N MET A 47 -3.73 -6.06 -7.37
CA MET A 47 -3.60 -5.19 -6.21
C MET A 47 -2.77 -3.95 -6.58
N PRO A 48 -3.28 -2.72 -6.41
CA PRO A 48 -2.45 -1.54 -6.55
C PRO A 48 -1.42 -1.47 -5.42
N ALA A 49 -0.20 -1.06 -5.77
CA ALA A 49 0.90 -0.85 -4.84
C ALA A 49 1.64 0.45 -5.19
N PRO A 50 2.14 1.20 -4.19
CA PRO A 50 2.94 2.39 -4.47
C PRO A 50 4.28 2.00 -5.10
N SER A 51 4.88 2.91 -5.86
CA SER A 51 6.21 2.68 -6.41
C SER A 51 7.23 2.49 -5.27
N GLY A 52 8.01 1.39 -5.33
CA GLY A 52 9.08 1.14 -4.37
C GLY A 52 10.12 2.27 -4.36
N GLU A 53 10.48 2.77 -5.54
CA GLU A 53 11.37 3.91 -5.71
C GLU A 53 10.82 5.17 -5.04
N ALA A 54 9.52 5.46 -5.18
CA ALA A 54 8.89 6.61 -4.53
C ALA A 54 8.89 6.47 -3.00
N VAL A 55 8.65 5.27 -2.47
CA VAL A 55 8.71 4.99 -1.03
C VAL A 55 10.13 5.17 -0.50
N ASP A 56 11.14 4.73 -1.26
CA ASP A 56 12.55 4.86 -0.89
C ASP A 56 13.04 6.31 -0.99
N ALA A 57 12.60 7.06 -2.00
CA ALA A 57 12.84 8.49 -2.14
C ALA A 57 12.24 9.27 -0.97
N LEU A 58 10.99 8.97 -0.58
CA LEU A 58 10.35 9.61 0.56
C LEU A 58 11.10 9.28 1.87
N ARG A 59 11.53 8.02 2.05
CA ARG A 59 12.32 7.62 3.22
C ARG A 59 13.64 8.39 3.30
N THR A 60 14.33 8.52 2.17
CA THR A 60 15.61 9.24 2.08
C THR A 60 15.43 10.73 2.37
N ALA A 61 14.38 11.35 1.83
CA ALA A 61 14.06 12.75 2.11
C ALA A 61 13.69 12.96 3.60
N GLY A 62 12.95 12.02 4.20
CA GLY A 62 12.66 12.01 5.63
C GLY A 62 13.92 11.92 6.50
N TYR A 63 14.88 11.07 6.14
CA TYR A 63 16.16 11.00 6.84
C TYR A 63 16.96 12.29 6.72
N ALA A 64 16.98 12.91 5.54
CA ALA A 64 17.63 14.21 5.35
C ALA A 64 16.97 15.29 6.22
N LEU A 65 15.63 15.33 6.29
CA LEU A 65 14.92 16.26 7.15
C LEU A 65 15.24 16.04 8.64
N ASN A 66 15.26 14.78 9.08
CA ASN A 66 15.59 14.42 10.46
C ASN A 66 17.04 14.82 10.85
N GLN A 67 17.97 14.85 9.91
CA GLN A 67 19.34 15.34 10.14
C GLN A 67 19.42 16.87 10.18
N ILE A 68 18.58 17.56 9.41
CA ILE A 68 18.55 19.02 9.36
C ILE A 68 17.91 19.61 10.62
N LEU A 69 16.81 19.02 11.11
CA LEU A 69 16.00 19.60 12.20
C LEU A 69 16.82 19.98 13.46
N PRO A 70 17.68 19.12 14.03
CA PRO A 70 18.46 19.49 15.22
C PRO A 70 19.47 20.61 14.95
N ALA A 71 20.09 20.61 13.77
CA ALA A 71 21.01 21.66 13.36
C ALA A 71 20.29 22.98 13.12
N TRP A 72 19.05 22.90 12.64
CA TRP A 72 18.21 24.06 12.41
C TRP A 72 17.83 24.72 13.73
N THR A 73 17.43 23.97 14.76
CA THR A 73 17.12 24.52 16.10
C THR A 73 18.33 25.17 16.80
N ALA A 74 19.56 24.77 16.46
CA ALA A 74 20.79 25.21 17.12
C ALA A 74 21.58 26.28 16.35
N THR A 75 20.99 26.95 15.36
CA THR A 75 21.70 27.97 14.57
C THR A 75 22.13 29.18 15.40
N ALA A 76 23.38 29.63 15.20
CA ALA A 76 23.96 30.75 15.94
C ALA A 76 24.12 32.02 15.08
N THR A 77 24.04 31.89 13.75
CA THR A 77 24.29 32.99 12.81
C THR A 77 23.26 33.05 11.70
N ARG A 78 23.05 34.25 11.13
CA ARG A 78 22.16 34.46 9.98
C ARG A 78 22.59 33.67 8.74
N ALA A 79 23.89 33.51 8.51
CA ALA A 79 24.40 32.72 7.38
C ALA A 79 24.06 31.23 7.50
N GLN A 80 24.18 30.67 8.71
CA GLN A 80 23.76 29.28 8.98
C GLN A 80 22.26 29.11 8.81
N ASP A 81 21.46 30.06 9.31
CA ASP A 81 20.00 30.01 9.20
C ASP A 81 19.53 30.08 7.74
N THR A 82 20.11 30.98 6.92
CA THR A 82 19.84 31.04 5.48
C THR A 82 20.21 29.73 4.77
N ALA A 83 21.38 29.16 5.06
CA ALA A 83 21.83 27.92 4.42
C ALA A 83 20.94 26.72 4.81
N LEU A 84 20.54 26.62 6.07
CA LEU A 84 19.65 25.56 6.55
C LEU A 84 18.23 25.74 6.03
N THR A 85 17.74 26.97 5.91
CA THR A 85 16.45 27.26 5.27
C THR A 85 16.43 26.80 3.82
N ALA A 86 17.47 27.12 3.04
CA ALA A 86 17.58 26.69 1.64
C ALA A 86 17.63 25.17 1.49
N ARG A 87 18.39 24.48 2.36
CA ARG A 87 18.46 23.01 2.39
C ARG A 87 17.12 22.39 2.77
N THR A 88 16.45 22.94 3.76
CA THR A 88 15.12 22.47 4.21
C THR A 88 14.11 22.62 3.08
N ALA A 89 14.08 23.77 2.41
CA ALA A 89 13.21 24.00 1.25
C ALA A 89 13.43 22.94 0.15
N ALA A 90 14.69 22.65 -0.20
CA ALA A 90 15.00 21.61 -1.18
C ALA A 90 14.54 20.20 -0.73
N VAL A 91 14.58 19.90 0.57
CA VAL A 91 14.06 18.64 1.12
C VAL A 91 12.54 18.60 1.05
N MET A 92 11.84 19.70 1.34
CA MET A 92 10.37 19.79 1.19
C MET A 92 9.93 19.57 -0.25
N ASP A 93 10.66 20.13 -1.22
CA ASP A 93 10.38 19.93 -2.65
C ASP A 93 10.55 18.46 -3.05
N ARG A 94 11.60 17.78 -2.54
CA ARG A 94 11.81 16.33 -2.74
C ARG A 94 10.71 15.48 -2.10
N ILE A 95 10.27 15.83 -0.90
CA ILE A 95 9.15 15.15 -0.21
C ILE A 95 7.88 15.27 -1.05
N THR A 96 7.56 16.48 -1.49
CA THR A 96 6.38 16.76 -2.34
C THR A 96 6.41 15.92 -3.61
N HIS A 97 7.56 15.86 -4.27
CA HIS A 97 7.75 15.05 -5.48
C HIS A 97 7.59 13.55 -5.20
N ALA A 98 8.26 13.02 -4.17
CA ALA A 98 8.19 11.60 -3.82
C ALA A 98 6.76 11.18 -3.41
N ALA A 99 6.04 12.04 -2.70
CA ALA A 99 4.66 11.79 -2.28
C ALA A 99 3.71 11.59 -3.49
N SER A 100 3.96 12.26 -4.62
CA SER A 100 3.18 12.08 -5.83
C SER A 100 3.26 10.65 -6.39
N GLY A 101 4.43 10.01 -6.30
CA GLY A 101 4.66 8.63 -6.74
C GLY A 101 4.14 7.55 -5.77
N ILE A 102 3.70 7.94 -4.57
CA ILE A 102 3.07 7.05 -3.59
C ILE A 102 1.56 6.93 -3.83
N ARG A 103 0.96 7.92 -4.50
CA ARG A 103 -0.47 7.99 -4.69
C ARG A 103 -0.99 6.81 -5.52
N LEU A 104 -1.96 6.09 -4.96
CA LEU A 104 -2.68 5.05 -5.70
C LEU A 104 -3.87 5.69 -6.43
N LEU A 105 -4.04 5.31 -7.68
CA LEU A 105 -5.22 5.67 -8.45
C LEU A 105 -6.29 4.58 -8.31
N PRO A 106 -7.59 4.95 -8.31
CA PRO A 106 -8.64 3.96 -8.44
C PRO A 106 -8.40 3.18 -9.73
N ARG A 107 -8.36 1.85 -9.65
CA ARG A 107 -8.43 1.03 -10.88
C ARG A 107 -9.82 1.25 -11.49
N ALA A 108 -9.87 1.40 -12.81
CA ALA A 108 -11.08 1.17 -13.59
C ALA A 108 -11.40 -0.34 -13.55
N SER A 109 -11.83 -0.84 -12.40
CA SER A 109 -12.51 -2.12 -12.29
C SER A 109 -13.99 -1.83 -12.13
N PRO A 110 -14.88 -2.61 -12.77
CA PRO A 110 -16.32 -2.42 -12.59
C PRO A 110 -16.62 -2.52 -11.10
N THR A 111 -17.20 -1.45 -10.58
CA THR A 111 -17.71 -1.29 -9.23
C THR A 111 -18.42 -2.55 -8.73
N LEU A 112 -18.04 -3.01 -7.54
CA LEU A 112 -19.02 -3.44 -6.54
C LEU A 112 -18.55 -2.94 -5.17
N GLY A 113 -19.38 -2.07 -4.60
CA GLY A 113 -19.09 -1.32 -3.38
C GLY A 113 -19.00 -2.15 -2.11
N ALA A 114 -18.60 -1.42 -1.07
CA ALA A 114 -18.63 -1.73 0.35
C ALA A 114 -17.70 -2.85 0.86
N ALA A 115 -16.44 -2.46 1.11
CA ALA A 115 -15.82 -2.85 2.38
C ALA A 115 -16.75 -2.42 3.52
N GLY A 116 -17.29 -3.37 4.30
CA GLY A 116 -18.08 -2.98 5.47
C GLY A 116 -18.94 -4.03 6.16
N GLN A 117 -19.35 -5.13 5.52
CA GLN A 117 -20.19 -6.10 6.25
C GLN A 117 -19.36 -7.16 6.98
N PRO A 118 -19.45 -7.27 8.32
CA PRO A 118 -18.89 -8.40 9.05
C PRO A 118 -19.52 -9.69 8.53
N SER A 119 -18.68 -10.67 8.22
CA SER A 119 -19.14 -11.93 7.69
C SER A 119 -19.79 -12.76 8.79
N ASP A 120 -21.11 -12.88 8.74
CA ASP A 120 -21.90 -13.86 9.48
C ASP A 120 -21.38 -15.30 9.21
N PRO A 121 -21.22 -16.20 10.20
CA PRO A 121 -20.59 -17.52 10.00
C PRO A 121 -21.28 -18.42 8.96
N GLY A 122 -22.58 -18.21 8.69
CA GLY A 122 -23.32 -18.91 7.61
C GLY A 122 -23.01 -18.45 6.18
N ARG A 123 -22.14 -17.44 6.01
CA ARG A 123 -21.84 -16.79 4.72
C ARG A 123 -20.59 -17.29 4.01
N TRP A 124 -19.81 -18.22 4.56
CA TRP A 124 -18.58 -18.69 3.90
C TRP A 124 -18.82 -20.00 3.11
N ARG A 125 -18.20 -20.09 1.93
CA ARG A 125 -18.22 -21.27 1.08
C ARG A 125 -16.80 -21.73 0.80
N LEU A 126 -16.61 -23.05 0.80
CA LEU A 126 -15.31 -23.68 0.64
C LEU A 126 -15.10 -24.07 -0.82
N VAL A 127 -13.97 -23.65 -1.39
CA VAL A 127 -13.42 -24.20 -2.62
C VAL A 127 -12.24 -25.09 -2.24
N ARG A 128 -12.37 -26.40 -2.49
CA ARG A 128 -11.24 -27.33 -2.31
C ARG A 128 -10.43 -27.39 -3.60
N VAL A 129 -9.15 -27.07 -3.49
CA VAL A 129 -8.22 -27.07 -4.62
C VAL A 129 -7.22 -28.20 -4.41
N THR A 130 -7.32 -29.23 -5.23
CA THR A 130 -6.36 -30.32 -5.27
C THR A 130 -5.17 -29.96 -6.16
N THR A 131 -3.97 -30.25 -5.67
CA THR A 131 -2.70 -30.03 -6.38
C THR A 131 -1.63 -31.01 -5.92
N ASP A 132 -0.59 -31.21 -6.72
CA ASP A 132 0.59 -31.99 -6.36
C ASP A 132 1.43 -31.29 -5.26
N ALA A 133 2.34 -32.02 -4.64
CA ALA A 133 3.13 -31.52 -3.52
C ALA A 133 4.08 -30.38 -3.90
N HIS A 134 4.64 -30.43 -5.12
CA HIS A 134 5.60 -29.45 -5.58
C HIS A 134 4.93 -28.10 -5.85
N THR A 135 3.79 -28.10 -6.54
CA THR A 135 2.97 -26.88 -6.73
C THR A 135 2.50 -26.31 -5.40
N ALA A 136 2.10 -27.15 -4.44
CA ALA A 136 1.71 -26.68 -3.11
C ALA A 136 2.87 -25.96 -2.38
N GLN A 137 4.10 -26.44 -2.54
CA GLN A 137 5.30 -25.82 -1.95
C GLN A 137 5.59 -24.46 -2.61
N TRP A 138 5.52 -24.36 -3.93
CA TRP A 138 5.66 -23.08 -4.64
C TRP A 138 4.60 -22.06 -4.22
N TRP A 139 3.35 -22.49 -4.06
CA TRP A 139 2.29 -21.63 -3.57
C TRP A 139 2.53 -21.15 -2.13
N ALA A 140 3.10 -21.98 -1.27
CA ALA A 140 3.47 -21.57 0.08
C ALA A 140 4.60 -20.53 0.08
N GLN A 141 5.61 -20.70 -0.78
CA GLN A 141 6.70 -19.73 -0.95
C GLN A 141 6.20 -18.40 -1.51
N ALA A 142 5.41 -18.44 -2.59
CA ALA A 142 4.82 -17.25 -3.20
C ALA A 142 3.89 -16.52 -2.21
N GLY A 143 3.04 -17.25 -1.50
CA GLY A 143 2.18 -16.67 -0.47
C GLY A 143 2.96 -16.01 0.66
N THR A 144 4.06 -16.63 1.11
CA THR A 144 4.94 -16.05 2.14
C THR A 144 5.61 -14.76 1.66
N ALA A 145 6.16 -14.77 0.43
CA ALA A 145 6.77 -13.59 -0.18
C ALA A 145 5.76 -12.44 -0.35
N ALA A 146 4.52 -12.75 -0.70
CA ALA A 146 3.41 -11.81 -0.80
C ALA A 146 2.85 -11.35 0.58
N GLY A 147 3.37 -11.89 1.68
CA GLY A 147 3.03 -11.49 3.05
C GLY A 147 1.82 -12.20 3.67
N PHE A 148 1.43 -13.36 3.12
CA PHE A 148 0.34 -14.20 3.62
C PHE A 148 0.83 -15.27 4.60
N ARG A 149 -0.02 -15.64 5.56
CA ARG A 149 0.25 -16.67 6.56
C ARG A 149 -0.11 -18.07 6.07
N SER A 150 -0.88 -18.17 5.00
CA SER A 150 -1.26 -19.45 4.40
C SER A 150 -1.50 -19.34 2.90
N SER A 151 -1.21 -20.42 2.17
CA SER A 151 -1.51 -20.53 0.74
C SER A 151 -3.02 -20.36 0.47
N ALA A 152 -3.89 -20.73 1.41
CA ALA A 152 -5.34 -20.56 1.26
C ALA A 152 -5.75 -19.08 1.20
N ASN A 153 -5.19 -18.23 2.06
CA ASN A 153 -5.46 -16.80 2.05
C ASN A 153 -4.85 -16.13 0.81
N TRP A 154 -3.68 -16.58 0.37
CA TRP A 154 -3.04 -16.10 -0.85
C TRP A 154 -3.81 -16.49 -2.11
N VAL A 155 -4.25 -17.75 -2.26
CA VAL A 155 -5.09 -18.19 -3.40
C VAL A 155 -6.42 -17.44 -3.43
N ARG A 156 -7.01 -17.15 -2.26
CA ARG A 156 -8.19 -16.28 -2.18
C ARG A 156 -7.92 -14.87 -2.71
N ASP A 157 -6.78 -14.29 -2.35
CA ASP A 157 -6.36 -12.98 -2.84
C ASP A 157 -6.13 -12.98 -4.36
N ALA A 158 -5.52 -14.06 -4.88
CA ALA A 158 -5.33 -14.26 -6.32
C ALA A 158 -6.66 -14.37 -7.06
N LEU A 159 -7.62 -15.15 -6.55
CA LEU A 159 -8.98 -15.25 -7.09
C LEU A 159 -9.69 -13.88 -7.08
N ALA A 160 -9.57 -13.13 -5.99
CA ALA A 160 -10.14 -11.80 -5.88
C ALA A 160 -9.54 -10.83 -6.91
N GLY A 161 -8.23 -10.91 -7.14
CA GLY A 161 -7.54 -10.13 -8.16
C GLY A 161 -7.91 -10.51 -9.60
N ALA A 162 -7.98 -11.81 -9.89
CA ALA A 162 -8.28 -12.32 -11.23
C ALA A 162 -9.71 -12.06 -11.68
N HIS A 163 -10.67 -12.15 -10.74
CA HIS A 163 -12.11 -12.08 -11.06
C HIS A 163 -12.80 -10.85 -10.46
N GLY A 164 -12.06 -9.89 -9.91
CA GLY A 164 -12.64 -8.67 -9.34
C GLY A 164 -13.60 -8.91 -8.17
N LEU A 165 -13.34 -9.93 -7.34
CA LEU A 165 -14.28 -10.34 -6.30
C LEU A 165 -14.34 -9.31 -5.17
N ALA A 166 -15.54 -9.08 -4.63
CA ALA A 166 -15.79 -8.24 -3.45
C ALA A 166 -15.32 -8.93 -2.15
N VAL A 167 -14.00 -9.11 -2.02
CA VAL A 167 -13.35 -9.70 -0.84
C VAL A 167 -12.39 -8.66 -0.26
N ALA A 168 -12.40 -8.50 1.06
CA ALA A 168 -11.42 -7.66 1.73
C ALA A 168 -10.00 -8.25 1.53
N ARG A 169 -9.12 -7.47 0.91
CA ARG A 169 -7.73 -7.86 0.59
C ARG A 169 -6.77 -7.14 1.54
N PRO A 170 -5.78 -7.83 2.14
CA PRO A 170 -4.80 -7.19 3.01
C PRO A 170 -3.88 -6.25 2.23
N PRO A 171 -3.29 -5.24 2.89
CA PRO A 171 -2.36 -4.33 2.22
C PRO A 171 -1.08 -5.05 1.81
N THR A 172 -0.51 -4.63 0.68
CA THR A 172 0.79 -5.13 0.21
C THR A 172 1.91 -4.73 1.17
N PRO A 173 3.03 -5.48 1.23
CA PRO A 173 4.21 -5.04 1.97
C PRO A 173 4.65 -3.61 1.63
N ALA A 174 4.63 -3.26 0.34
CA ALA A 174 4.93 -1.90 -0.13
C ALA A 174 3.95 -0.85 0.43
N THR A 175 2.65 -1.14 0.45
CA THR A 175 1.64 -0.25 1.06
C THR A 175 1.88 -0.04 2.55
N ILE A 176 2.20 -1.11 3.29
CA ILE A 176 2.48 -1.03 4.72
C ILE A 176 3.72 -0.15 4.96
N ALA A 177 4.79 -0.37 4.19
CA ALA A 177 6.01 0.42 4.26
C ALA A 177 5.73 1.90 3.93
N ALA A 178 4.96 2.17 2.87
CA ALA A 178 4.59 3.52 2.46
C ALA A 178 3.79 4.26 3.55
N ARG A 179 2.81 3.60 4.18
CA ARG A 179 2.03 4.17 5.30
C ARG A 179 2.94 4.51 6.48
N ALA A 180 3.86 3.61 6.84
CA ALA A 180 4.79 3.82 7.95
C ALA A 180 5.80 4.95 7.67
N VAL A 181 6.34 5.04 6.45
CA VAL A 181 7.22 6.13 6.04
C VAL A 181 6.46 7.46 6.02
N SER A 182 5.27 7.50 5.44
CA SER A 182 4.41 8.69 5.38
C SER A 182 4.10 9.24 6.77
N GLY A 183 3.70 8.37 7.71
CA GLY A 183 3.43 8.78 9.09
C GLY A 183 4.65 9.36 9.81
N ARG A 184 5.84 8.79 9.59
CA ARG A 184 7.09 9.34 10.14
C ARG A 184 7.43 10.70 9.54
N VAL A 185 7.31 10.86 8.23
CA VAL A 185 7.60 12.14 7.57
C VAL A 185 6.60 13.21 7.99
N LEU A 186 5.30 12.90 8.15
CA LEU A 186 4.32 13.84 8.71
C LEU A 186 4.73 14.34 10.10
N GLY A 187 5.26 13.46 10.96
CA GLY A 187 5.80 13.87 12.27
C GLY A 187 6.98 14.84 12.17
N LEU A 188 7.86 14.65 11.18
CA LEU A 188 8.99 15.57 10.92
C LEU A 188 8.52 16.90 10.32
N LEU A 189 7.48 16.88 9.48
CA LEU A 189 6.88 18.10 8.94
C LEU A 189 6.25 18.93 10.07
N ALA A 190 5.52 18.31 11.00
CA ALA A 190 4.97 19.01 12.17
C ALA A 190 6.05 19.66 13.05
N GLN A 191 7.19 18.99 13.23
CA GLN A 191 8.35 19.60 13.91
C GLN A 191 8.94 20.76 13.11
N SER A 192 8.98 20.64 11.78
CA SER A 192 9.47 21.70 10.89
C SER A 192 8.56 22.94 10.93
N GLU A 193 7.25 22.75 11.03
CA GLU A 193 6.28 23.84 11.21
C GLU A 193 6.56 24.61 12.49
N ALA A 194 6.73 23.92 13.62
CA ALA A 194 7.04 24.56 14.90
C ALA A 194 8.33 25.40 14.84
N VAL A 195 9.38 24.88 14.22
CA VAL A 195 10.65 25.62 14.05
C VAL A 195 10.50 26.81 13.11
N ALA A 196 9.68 26.69 12.06
CA ALA A 196 9.41 27.78 11.13
C ALA A 196 8.61 28.92 11.78
N ASP A 197 7.63 28.60 12.63
CA ASP A 197 6.76 29.57 13.30
C ASP A 197 7.51 30.41 14.35
N GLU A 198 8.53 29.83 14.99
CA GLU A 198 9.38 30.51 15.98
C GLU A 198 10.42 31.45 15.36
N ARG A 199 10.53 31.50 14.03
CA ARG A 199 11.59 32.25 13.33
C ARG A 199 11.06 33.28 12.34
N PRO A 200 11.49 34.55 12.42
CA PRO A 200 11.17 35.53 11.39
C PRO A 200 11.80 35.09 10.06
N ALA A 201 11.08 35.30 8.95
CA ALA A 201 11.50 34.90 7.61
C ALA A 201 12.84 35.53 7.21
N ALA A 202 13.95 34.87 7.53
CA ALA A 202 15.30 35.45 7.41
C ALA A 202 15.84 35.46 5.97
N SER A 203 15.22 34.71 5.06
CA SER A 203 15.83 34.27 3.80
C SER A 203 15.03 34.56 2.53
N GLY A 204 13.85 35.19 2.60
CA GLY A 204 12.98 35.41 1.42
C GLY A 204 12.42 34.12 0.80
N VAL A 205 12.72 32.96 1.40
CA VAL A 205 12.18 31.66 1.04
C VAL A 205 10.90 31.45 1.85
N ASP A 206 9.78 31.29 1.15
CA ASP A 206 8.51 30.91 1.78
C ASP A 206 8.55 29.42 2.17
N LEU A 207 9.14 29.18 3.34
CA LEU A 207 9.33 27.83 3.86
C LEU A 207 8.02 27.25 4.40
N ARG A 208 7.17 28.08 5.02
CA ARG A 208 5.87 27.65 5.53
C ARG A 208 5.02 27.06 4.41
N ARG A 209 4.90 27.76 3.29
CA ARG A 209 4.18 27.26 2.11
C ARG A 209 4.73 25.92 1.59
N ARG A 210 6.05 25.73 1.62
CA ARG A 210 6.66 24.45 1.19
C ARG A 210 6.38 23.31 2.15
N ILE A 211 6.38 23.59 3.46
CA ILE A 211 6.01 22.60 4.47
C ILE A 211 4.53 22.20 4.29
N ASP A 212 3.64 23.19 4.13
CA ASP A 212 2.22 22.94 3.91
C ASP A 212 1.99 22.13 2.60
N ALA A 213 2.70 22.47 1.52
CA ALA A 213 2.61 21.73 0.25
C ALA A 213 3.08 20.27 0.39
N ALA A 214 4.19 20.04 1.12
CA ALA A 214 4.69 18.70 1.41
C ALA A 214 3.68 17.91 2.27
N ALA A 215 3.09 18.53 3.28
CA ALA A 215 2.10 17.91 4.16
C ALA A 215 0.84 17.50 3.38
N VAL A 216 0.31 18.41 2.55
CA VAL A 216 -0.84 18.14 1.66
C VAL A 216 -0.54 16.97 0.72
N ALA A 217 0.65 16.94 0.11
CA ALA A 217 1.03 15.87 -0.80
C ALA A 217 1.11 14.50 -0.09
N ILE A 218 1.70 14.44 1.11
CA ILE A 218 1.75 13.19 1.89
C ILE A 218 0.35 12.76 2.34
N TRP A 219 -0.50 13.69 2.80
CA TRP A 219 -1.87 13.37 3.20
C TRP A 219 -2.66 12.79 2.03
N ALA A 220 -2.60 13.41 0.85
CA ALA A 220 -3.24 12.87 -0.35
C ALA A 220 -2.72 11.47 -0.71
N GLY A 221 -1.41 11.23 -0.56
CA GLY A 221 -0.81 9.90 -0.69
C GLY A 221 -1.39 8.90 0.32
N LEU A 222 -1.40 9.24 1.60
CA LEU A 222 -1.88 8.37 2.68
C LEU A 222 -3.37 8.04 2.55
N GLU A 223 -4.20 9.03 2.22
CA GLU A 223 -5.62 8.82 1.92
C GLU A 223 -5.82 7.82 0.79
N SER A 224 -5.06 7.96 -0.30
CA SER A 224 -5.13 7.01 -1.42
C SER A 224 -4.67 5.60 -1.03
N LEU A 225 -3.64 5.48 -0.18
CA LEU A 225 -3.18 4.19 0.34
C LEU A 225 -4.26 3.55 1.22
N LEU A 226 -4.99 4.32 2.03
CA LEU A 226 -6.08 3.82 2.86
C LEU A 226 -7.28 3.39 2.01
N ALA A 227 -7.63 4.17 0.99
CA ALA A 227 -8.76 3.90 0.10
C ALA A 227 -8.51 2.69 -0.82
N TYR A 228 -7.31 2.57 -1.38
CA TYR A 228 -7.03 1.62 -2.46
C TYR A 228 -5.97 0.56 -2.13
N GLY A 229 -5.14 0.80 -1.11
CA GLY A 229 -4.00 -0.06 -0.77
C GLY A 229 -4.37 -1.29 0.07
N GLY A 230 -5.65 -1.57 0.28
CA GLY A 230 -6.12 -2.76 1.00
C GLY A 230 -6.40 -2.53 2.49
N ASP A 231 -7.21 -3.43 3.06
CA ASP A 231 -7.75 -3.36 4.42
C ASP A 231 -6.78 -3.97 5.44
N PRO A 232 -6.25 -3.18 6.40
CA PRO A 232 -5.38 -3.70 7.47
C PRO A 232 -5.97 -4.86 8.28
N LYS A 233 -7.30 -4.97 8.35
CA LYS A 233 -8.02 -5.99 9.11
C LYS A 233 -8.30 -7.26 8.30
N ALA A 234 -8.03 -7.26 7.00
CA ALA A 234 -8.21 -8.45 6.17
C ALA A 234 -7.23 -9.56 6.56
N ARG A 235 -7.68 -10.81 6.50
CA ARG A 235 -6.86 -11.96 6.90
C ARG A 235 -5.70 -12.17 5.90
N ARG A 236 -4.49 -12.30 6.45
CA ARG A 236 -3.26 -12.70 5.77
C ARG A 236 -3.03 -14.19 5.95
#